data_AF-A0A4U0QLT7-F1
#
_entry.id   AF-A0A4U0QLT7-F1
#
_cell.length_a   1.000
_cell.length_b   1.000
_cell.length_c   1.000
_cell.angle_alpha   90.00
_cell.angle_beta   90.00
_cell.angle_gamma   90.00
#
_symmetry.space_group_name_H-M   'P 1'
#
loop_
_entity.id
_entity.type
_entity.pdbx_description
1 polymer ?
#
loop_
_entity_poly.entity_id
_entity_poly.type
_entity_poly.pdbx_seq_one_letter_code
_entity_poly.pdbx_strand_id
1 'polypeptide(L)'
;MSRSGKDAKDDLRVATNSERLYKIGSFFFKATAGVLTDPSASTVLNETFDLIVTDPGVRRRDRFIMDLDERFTMLERAGMITVEDLRNNEEVSALLLRSIQAATRSSGARKLEALKEVVVRGVTSKEAASASHAQVMLTLVDRMTEHHIIALHFMTLPTRFYNPTRLMKYPASGERESFHYGQPVQDTPKGLTNPSEIRTLDGEFILYVEHDERVAFQVAEADLRALGLTEADYKIETYEVGKKTRKRKSSEVDRYVVSQLGLHLLSYMGITAGQPMPSEDPA
;
A
#
# COMPACT_ATOMS: atom_id res chain seq x y z
N MET A 1 34.50 36.43 -46.45
CA MET A 1 33.38 36.95 -45.63
C MET A 1 32.21 35.98 -45.84
N SER A 2 31.91 35.12 -44.85
CA SER A 2 30.75 35.24 -43.94
C SER A 2 29.43 35.09 -44.72
N ARG A 3 28.56 34.09 -44.51
CA ARG A 3 28.03 33.58 -43.25
C ARG A 3 27.44 32.18 -43.47
N SER A 4 27.79 31.23 -42.61
CA SER A 4 27.09 29.96 -42.41
C SER A 4 25.96 30.22 -41.40
N GLY A 5 24.72 30.03 -41.82
CA GLY A 5 23.56 29.94 -40.94
C GLY A 5 23.10 28.50 -40.93
N LYS A 6 23.26 27.80 -39.81
CA LYS A 6 22.70 26.46 -39.61
C LYS A 6 22.10 26.39 -38.21
N ASP A 7 20.78 26.56 -38.20
CA ASP A 7 19.78 25.85 -37.40
C ASP A 7 20.22 25.36 -36.01
N ALA A 8 20.00 26.22 -35.01
CA ALA A 8 20.03 25.89 -33.58
C ALA A 8 18.58 25.66 -33.08
N LYS A 9 17.84 24.72 -33.69
CA LYS A 9 16.44 24.46 -33.32
C LYS A 9 16.02 23.00 -33.13
N ASP A 10 16.96 22.05 -33.05
CA ASP A 10 16.60 20.62 -33.05
C ASP A 10 17.23 19.78 -31.92
N ASP A 11 17.61 20.40 -30.79
CA ASP A 11 18.23 19.71 -29.64
C ASP A 11 17.28 19.46 -28.45
N LEU A 12 15.97 19.45 -28.66
CA LEU A 12 15.01 18.88 -27.68
C LEU A 12 14.85 17.37 -27.92
N ARG A 13 15.97 16.65 -27.87
CA ARG A 13 15.96 15.19 -27.85
C ARG A 13 15.57 14.71 -26.45
N VAL A 14 14.46 13.99 -26.40
CA VAL A 14 13.99 13.21 -25.25
C VAL A 14 15.15 12.35 -24.75
N ALA A 15 15.70 12.67 -23.57
CA ALA A 15 16.73 11.87 -22.92
C ALA A 15 16.30 10.40 -22.90
N THR A 16 17.21 9.51 -23.31
CA THR A 16 16.94 8.07 -23.38
C THR A 16 16.69 7.53 -21.97
N ASN A 17 15.84 6.51 -21.83
CA ASN A 17 15.51 5.92 -20.51
C ASN A 17 16.78 5.50 -19.73
N SER A 18 17.84 5.10 -20.43
CA SER A 18 19.15 4.79 -19.85
C SER A 18 19.87 5.99 -19.20
N GLU A 19 19.76 7.19 -19.77
CA GLU A 19 20.39 8.40 -19.20
C GLU A 19 19.63 8.91 -17.97
N ARG A 20 18.31 8.71 -17.93
CA ARG A 20 17.47 9.02 -16.75
C ARG A 20 17.76 8.06 -15.59
N LEU A 21 17.81 6.76 -15.90
CA LEU A 21 18.22 5.73 -14.94
C LEU A 21 19.66 5.94 -14.44
N TYR A 22 20.57 6.45 -15.29
CA TYR A 22 21.92 6.79 -14.85
C TYR A 22 21.96 8.01 -13.93
N LYS A 23 21.16 9.07 -14.19
CA LYS A 23 21.07 10.24 -13.31
C LYS A 23 20.47 9.89 -11.95
N ILE A 24 19.38 9.15 -11.95
CA ILE A 24 18.70 8.69 -10.73
C ILE A 24 19.53 7.64 -10.00
N GLY A 25 20.10 6.69 -10.73
CA GLY A 25 21.05 5.71 -10.22
C GLY A 25 22.29 6.39 -9.61
N SER A 26 22.82 7.46 -10.22
CA SER A 26 23.95 8.22 -9.68
C SER A 26 23.59 9.01 -8.41
N PHE A 27 22.33 9.46 -8.29
CA PHE A 27 21.79 10.04 -7.06
C PHE A 27 21.71 8.99 -5.95
N PHE A 28 21.17 7.79 -6.25
CA PHE A 28 21.07 6.70 -5.29
C PHE A 28 22.43 6.08 -4.89
N PHE A 29 23.35 5.95 -5.85
CA PHE A 29 24.70 5.41 -5.61
C PHE A 29 25.50 6.35 -4.69
N LYS A 30 25.37 7.68 -4.85
CA LYS A 30 25.98 8.64 -3.93
C LYS A 30 25.38 8.61 -2.53
N ALA A 31 24.12 8.24 -2.39
CA ALA A 31 23.45 8.08 -1.09
C ALA A 31 23.77 6.74 -0.38
N THR A 32 24.26 5.72 -1.10
CA THR A 32 24.46 4.35 -0.57
C THR A 32 25.92 3.88 -0.52
N ALA A 33 26.86 4.61 -1.14
CA ALA A 33 28.28 4.24 -1.22
C ALA A 33 29.04 4.13 0.12
N GLY A 34 28.40 4.39 1.27
CA GLY A 34 29.00 4.25 2.60
C GLY A 34 28.79 2.90 3.31
N VAL A 35 27.99 1.96 2.75
CA VAL A 35 27.45 0.83 3.55
C VAL A 35 27.90 -0.56 3.08
N LEU A 36 28.52 -0.76 1.91
CA LEU A 36 28.78 -2.12 1.39
C LEU A 36 30.17 -2.26 0.75
N THR A 37 31.18 -2.63 1.56
CA THR A 37 32.51 -3.04 1.07
C THR A 37 33.04 -4.25 1.85
N ASP A 38 32.79 -5.46 1.38
CA ASP A 38 33.69 -6.61 1.64
C ASP A 38 33.82 -7.51 0.39
N PRO A 39 34.99 -7.59 -0.28
CA PRO A 39 35.12 -8.19 -1.61
C PRO A 39 35.56 -9.67 -1.68
N SER A 40 35.90 -10.37 -0.58
CA SER A 40 36.77 -11.57 -0.71
C SER A 40 36.16 -12.97 -0.54
N ALA A 41 34.85 -13.15 -0.37
CA ALA A 41 34.27 -14.48 -0.10
C ALA A 41 33.29 -15.02 -1.18
N SER A 42 33.10 -14.32 -2.30
CA SER A 42 31.86 -14.43 -3.09
C SER A 42 31.96 -15.04 -4.49
N THR A 43 33.16 -15.23 -5.05
CA THR A 43 33.30 -15.25 -6.52
C THR A 43 32.94 -16.55 -7.25
N VAL A 44 32.88 -17.72 -6.58
CA VAL A 44 32.62 -19.00 -7.29
C VAL A 44 31.23 -19.60 -7.00
N LEU A 45 30.58 -19.21 -5.90
CA LEU A 45 29.19 -19.56 -5.64
C LEU A 45 28.19 -18.53 -6.21
N ASN A 46 28.60 -17.26 -6.40
CA ASN A 46 27.69 -16.22 -6.85
C ASN A 46 27.29 -16.30 -8.33
N GLU A 47 28.16 -16.72 -9.26
CA GLU A 47 27.84 -16.60 -10.69
C GLU A 47 26.69 -17.54 -11.14
N THR A 48 26.56 -18.73 -10.53
CA THR A 48 25.48 -19.68 -10.85
C THR A 48 24.23 -19.47 -9.99
N PHE A 49 24.38 -18.90 -8.78
CA PHE A 49 23.27 -18.55 -7.90
C PHE A 49 22.63 -17.21 -8.30
N ASP A 50 23.39 -16.23 -8.79
CA ASP A 50 22.87 -14.93 -9.28
C ASP A 50 22.00 -15.07 -10.54
N LEU A 51 22.26 -16.09 -11.37
CA LEU A 51 21.52 -16.37 -12.60
C LEU A 51 20.19 -17.11 -12.36
N ILE A 52 20.09 -17.87 -11.26
CA ILE A 52 18.87 -18.62 -10.86
C ILE A 52 18.07 -17.86 -9.79
N VAL A 53 18.76 -17.09 -8.96
CA VAL A 53 18.23 -16.35 -7.82
C VAL A 53 18.69 -14.90 -7.96
N THR A 54 18.10 -14.16 -8.91
CA THR A 54 18.09 -12.71 -8.71
C THR A 54 17.31 -12.47 -7.43
N ASP A 55 17.95 -11.93 -6.39
CA ASP A 55 17.32 -11.69 -5.09
C ASP A 55 15.94 -11.02 -5.29
N PRO A 56 14.83 -11.65 -4.86
CA PRO A 56 13.50 -11.06 -4.94
C PRO A 56 13.44 -9.66 -4.31
N GLY A 57 14.30 -9.36 -3.33
CA GLY A 57 14.51 -8.01 -2.80
C GLY A 57 15.00 -7.03 -3.86
N VAL A 58 16.06 -7.37 -4.59
CA VAL A 58 16.62 -6.56 -5.68
C VAL A 58 15.57 -6.31 -6.77
N ARG A 59 14.84 -7.34 -7.22
CA ARG A 59 13.78 -7.15 -8.23
C ARG A 59 12.66 -6.20 -7.76
N ARG A 60 12.26 -6.30 -6.49
CA ARG A 60 11.27 -5.40 -5.89
C ARG A 60 11.78 -3.97 -5.79
N ARG A 61 13.02 -3.80 -5.33
CA ARG A 61 13.70 -2.50 -5.24
C ARG A 61 13.74 -1.81 -6.60
N ASP A 62 14.20 -2.52 -7.62
CA ASP A 62 14.40 -1.95 -8.95
C ASP A 62 13.05 -1.57 -9.58
N ARG A 63 12.02 -2.44 -9.46
CA ARG A 63 10.65 -2.11 -9.88
C ARG A 63 10.11 -0.87 -9.16
N PHE A 64 10.24 -0.82 -7.84
CA PHE A 64 9.76 0.30 -7.04
C PHE A 64 10.44 1.62 -7.42
N ILE A 65 11.75 1.60 -7.70
CA ILE A 65 12.48 2.77 -8.19
C ILE A 65 11.99 3.20 -9.57
N MET A 66 11.74 2.25 -10.48
CA MET A 66 11.19 2.55 -11.80
C MET A 66 9.79 3.18 -11.72
N ASP A 67 8.92 2.65 -10.86
CA ASP A 67 7.57 3.18 -10.66
C ASP A 67 7.61 4.60 -10.06
N LEU A 68 8.56 4.88 -9.16
CA LEU A 68 8.80 6.23 -8.63
C LEU A 68 9.33 7.20 -9.70
N ASP A 69 10.29 6.76 -10.53
CA ASP A 69 10.83 7.58 -11.63
C ASP A 69 9.73 7.98 -12.62
N GLU A 70 8.88 7.03 -13.03
CA GLU A 70 7.74 7.32 -13.90
C GLU A 70 6.83 8.38 -13.28
N ARG A 71 6.48 8.21 -12.00
CA ARG A 71 5.61 9.14 -11.28
C ARG A 71 6.24 10.53 -11.11
N PHE A 72 7.51 10.61 -10.78
CA PHE A 72 8.22 11.89 -10.65
C PHE A 72 8.40 12.58 -12.01
N THR A 73 8.68 11.83 -13.06
CA THR A 73 8.72 12.36 -14.43
C THR A 73 7.37 12.98 -14.82
N MET A 74 6.25 12.33 -14.48
CA MET A 74 4.92 12.91 -14.71
C MET A 74 4.69 14.21 -13.93
N LEU A 75 5.10 14.25 -12.66
CA LEU A 75 4.96 15.43 -11.80
C LEU A 75 5.85 16.60 -12.23
N GLU A 76 7.07 16.31 -12.69
CA GLU A 76 7.99 17.30 -13.24
C GLU A 76 7.42 17.90 -14.53
N ARG A 77 6.89 17.06 -15.44
CA ARG A 77 6.20 17.54 -16.66
C ARG A 77 4.97 18.39 -16.35
N ALA A 78 4.28 18.11 -15.24
CA ALA A 78 3.16 18.90 -14.76
C ALA A 78 3.58 20.18 -14.02
N GLY A 79 4.89 20.43 -13.86
CA GLY A 79 5.42 21.59 -13.14
C GLY A 79 5.15 21.55 -11.63
N MET A 80 4.86 20.37 -11.07
CA MET A 80 4.60 20.22 -9.63
C MET A 80 5.88 20.13 -8.80
N ILE A 81 6.96 19.61 -9.40
CA ILE A 81 8.28 19.42 -8.77
C ILE A 81 9.37 19.71 -9.81
N THR A 82 10.60 19.96 -9.33
CA THR A 82 11.80 19.92 -10.19
C THR A 82 12.82 18.95 -9.58
N VAL A 83 13.57 18.23 -10.42
CA VAL A 83 14.60 17.29 -9.92
C VAL A 83 15.65 17.99 -9.05
N GLU A 84 15.95 19.26 -9.36
CA GLU A 84 16.93 20.05 -8.59
C GLU A 84 16.41 20.37 -7.18
N ASP A 85 15.11 20.65 -7.02
CA ASP A 85 14.51 20.86 -5.69
C ASP A 85 14.54 19.58 -4.84
N LEU A 86 14.30 18.41 -5.45
CA LEU A 86 14.38 17.12 -4.74
C LEU A 86 15.79 16.83 -4.26
N ARG A 87 16.78 17.08 -5.12
CA ARG A 87 18.18 16.80 -4.85
C ARG A 87 18.75 17.64 -3.71
N ASN A 88 18.33 18.90 -3.62
CA ASN A 88 18.80 19.83 -2.61
C ASN A 88 18.00 19.76 -1.30
N ASN A 89 17.02 18.84 -1.21
CA ASN A 89 16.22 18.60 -0.02
C ASN A 89 16.65 17.30 0.70
N GLU A 90 17.32 17.45 1.84
CA GLU A 90 17.82 16.34 2.65
C GLU A 90 16.69 15.47 3.20
N GLU A 91 15.56 16.07 3.60
CA GLU A 91 14.41 15.31 4.14
C GLU A 91 13.74 14.44 3.06
N VAL A 92 13.64 14.97 1.83
CA VAL A 92 13.17 14.21 0.67
C VAL A 92 14.12 13.07 0.34
N SER A 93 15.43 13.32 0.37
CA SER A 93 16.45 12.30 0.13
C SER A 93 16.36 11.16 1.17
N ALA A 94 16.18 11.51 2.44
CA ALA A 94 15.96 10.55 3.52
C ALA A 94 14.64 9.77 3.34
N LEU A 95 13.57 10.43 2.91
CA LEU A 95 12.26 9.81 2.65
C LEU A 95 12.36 8.77 1.53
N LEU A 96 13.03 9.14 0.43
CA LEU A 96 13.26 8.25 -0.70
C LEU A 96 14.08 7.02 -0.28
N LEU A 97 15.21 7.22 0.39
CA LEU A 97 16.07 6.12 0.83
C LEU A 97 15.30 5.14 1.73
N ARG A 98 14.55 5.67 2.71
CA ARG A 98 13.78 4.86 3.64
C ARG A 98 12.65 4.10 2.93
N SER A 99 11.99 4.72 1.96
CA SER A 99 10.93 4.07 1.20
C SER A 99 11.44 2.91 0.35
N ILE A 100 12.63 3.05 -0.25
CA ILE A 100 13.28 1.99 -1.03
C ILE A 100 13.68 0.83 -0.12
N GLN A 101 14.23 1.14 1.05
CA GLN A 101 14.53 0.12 2.06
C GLN A 101 13.25 -0.62 2.46
N ALA A 102 12.15 0.08 2.76
CA ALA A 102 10.87 -0.51 3.08
C ALA A 102 10.33 -1.40 1.94
N ALA A 103 10.38 -0.92 0.70
CA ALA A 103 9.91 -1.65 -0.49
C ALA A 103 10.71 -2.94 -0.74
N THR A 104 12.03 -2.89 -0.55
CA THR A 104 12.93 -4.05 -0.74
C THR A 104 12.54 -5.25 0.14
N ARG A 105 12.00 -4.99 1.34
CA ARG A 105 11.57 -6.01 2.32
C ARG A 105 10.07 -6.30 2.26
N SER A 106 9.30 -5.53 1.51
CA SER A 106 7.83 -5.62 1.46
C SER A 106 7.35 -6.56 0.37
N SER A 107 6.38 -7.41 0.67
CA SER A 107 5.61 -8.17 -0.32
C SER A 107 4.20 -7.58 -0.44
N GLY A 108 3.53 -7.86 -1.56
CA GLY A 108 2.17 -7.40 -1.82
C GLY A 108 2.11 -6.11 -2.63
N ALA A 109 1.31 -6.13 -3.69
CA ALA A 109 1.16 -4.99 -4.59
C ALA A 109 0.57 -3.77 -3.86
N ARG A 110 -0.37 -3.99 -2.94
CA ARG A 110 -1.05 -2.90 -2.22
C ARG A 110 -0.12 -2.19 -1.25
N LYS A 111 0.81 -2.91 -0.61
CA LYS A 111 1.82 -2.30 0.26
C LYS A 111 2.82 -1.47 -0.53
N LEU A 112 3.28 -1.99 -1.67
CA LEU A 112 4.21 -1.25 -2.54
C LEU A 112 3.55 0.02 -3.11
N GLU A 113 2.27 -0.06 -3.50
CA GLU A 113 1.51 1.09 -3.96
C GLU A 113 1.33 2.14 -2.85
N ALA A 114 0.97 1.70 -1.64
CA ALA A 114 0.85 2.59 -0.49
C ALA A 114 2.17 3.29 -0.15
N LEU A 115 3.30 2.56 -0.16
CA LEU A 115 4.64 3.16 0.05
C LEU A 115 4.94 4.21 -1.02
N LYS A 116 4.64 3.92 -2.29
CA LYS A 116 4.83 4.85 -3.41
C LYS A 116 4.00 6.12 -3.23
N GLU A 117 2.71 6.00 -2.92
CA GLU A 117 1.82 7.14 -2.74
C GLU A 117 2.21 8.03 -1.55
N VAL A 118 2.66 7.43 -0.44
CA VAL A 118 3.21 8.15 0.71
C VAL A 118 4.40 9.02 0.31
N VAL A 119 5.34 8.46 -0.45
CA VAL A 119 6.53 9.16 -0.94
C VAL A 119 6.16 10.29 -1.88
N VAL A 120 5.29 10.01 -2.85
CA VAL A 120 4.85 10.98 -3.85
C VAL A 120 4.16 12.18 -3.19
N ARG A 121 3.30 11.96 -2.20
CA ARG A 121 2.66 13.03 -1.44
C ARG A 121 3.65 13.79 -0.57
N GLY A 122 4.61 13.10 0.04
CA GLY A 122 5.67 13.74 0.80
C GLY A 122 6.54 14.67 -0.05
N VAL A 123 6.83 14.26 -1.28
CA VAL A 123 7.62 15.03 -2.25
C VAL A 123 6.84 16.23 -2.82
N THR A 124 5.54 16.08 -3.07
CA THR A 124 4.72 17.10 -3.72
C THR A 124 4.11 18.12 -2.76
N SER A 125 4.11 17.84 -1.46
CA SER A 125 3.53 18.74 -0.47
C SER A 125 4.43 19.95 -0.22
N LYS A 126 3.89 21.15 -0.48
CA LYS A 126 4.58 22.45 -0.41
C LYS A 126 4.83 22.95 1.01
N GLU A 127 4.38 22.23 2.03
CA GLU A 127 4.47 22.64 3.43
C GLU A 127 5.78 22.15 4.04
N ALA A 128 6.56 22.99 4.73
CA ALA A 128 7.81 22.58 5.37
C ALA A 128 7.62 21.49 6.47
N ALA A 129 6.39 21.30 6.97
CA ALA A 129 6.03 20.20 7.87
C ALA A 129 5.77 18.86 7.14
N SER A 130 5.77 18.86 5.81
CA SER A 130 5.26 17.75 5.02
C SER A 130 6.19 16.55 4.95
N ALA A 131 7.51 16.76 4.92
CA ALA A 131 8.44 15.66 4.84
C ALA A 131 8.58 14.95 6.20
N SER A 132 8.60 15.68 7.33
CA SER A 132 8.47 15.08 8.67
C SER A 132 7.17 14.26 8.81
N HIS A 133 6.04 14.80 8.32
CA HIS A 133 4.77 14.10 8.32
C HIS A 133 4.79 12.85 7.40
N ALA A 134 5.34 12.95 6.19
CA ALA A 134 5.52 11.84 5.28
C ALA A 134 6.39 10.73 5.89
N GLN A 135 7.42 11.08 6.66
CA GLN A 135 8.25 10.13 7.38
C GLN A 135 7.46 9.37 8.46
N VAL A 136 6.56 10.06 9.18
CA VAL A 136 5.65 9.41 10.13
C VAL A 136 4.70 8.45 9.40
N MET A 137 4.07 8.89 8.32
CA MET A 137 3.17 8.04 7.52
C MET A 137 3.92 6.85 6.93
N LEU A 138 5.13 7.06 6.40
CA LEU A 138 6.00 5.99 5.90
C LEU A 138 6.35 4.98 6.99
N THR A 139 6.59 5.44 8.22
CA THR A 139 6.85 4.55 9.37
C THR A 139 5.66 3.65 9.65
N LEU A 140 4.44 4.19 9.60
CA LEU A 140 3.22 3.42 9.81
C LEU A 140 3.03 2.39 8.70
N VAL A 141 3.15 2.80 7.43
CA VAL A 141 3.00 1.89 6.28
C VAL A 141 4.08 0.81 6.24
N ASP A 142 5.33 1.12 6.59
CA ASP A 142 6.43 0.15 6.62
C ASP A 142 6.17 -0.97 7.65
N ARG A 143 5.53 -0.65 8.79
CA ARG A 143 5.14 -1.62 9.83
C ARG A 143 3.96 -2.52 9.41
N MET A 144 3.08 -2.01 8.54
CA MET A 144 1.90 -2.74 8.09
C MET A 144 2.26 -3.86 7.11
N THR A 145 1.51 -4.94 7.13
CA THR A 145 1.47 -5.93 6.03
C THR A 145 0.36 -5.56 5.03
N GLU A 146 0.28 -6.28 3.91
CA GLU A 146 -0.84 -6.14 2.98
C GLU A 146 -2.19 -6.37 3.66
N HIS A 147 -2.31 -7.39 4.54
CA HIS A 147 -3.53 -7.64 5.33
C HIS A 147 -3.98 -6.45 6.17
N HIS A 148 -3.04 -5.66 6.73
CA HIS A 148 -3.39 -4.46 7.50
C HIS A 148 -4.03 -3.38 6.61
N ILE A 149 -3.44 -3.15 5.43
CA ILE A 149 -3.97 -2.15 4.47
C ILE A 149 -5.36 -2.56 4.01
N ILE A 150 -5.53 -3.85 3.70
CA ILE A 150 -6.81 -4.42 3.27
C ILE A 150 -7.85 -4.31 4.38
N ALA A 151 -7.53 -4.74 5.61
CA ALA A 151 -8.44 -4.68 6.74
C ALA A 151 -8.86 -3.25 7.05
N LEU A 152 -7.90 -2.33 7.12
CA LEU A 152 -8.14 -0.92 7.39
C LEU A 152 -9.06 -0.30 6.33
N HIS A 153 -8.80 -0.57 5.04
CA HIS A 153 -9.67 -0.11 3.95
C HIS A 153 -11.06 -0.71 4.04
N PHE A 154 -11.16 -2.03 4.22
CA PHE A 154 -12.42 -2.77 4.28
C PHE A 154 -13.35 -2.22 5.38
N MET A 155 -12.80 -1.80 6.51
CA MET A 155 -13.55 -1.19 7.61
C MET A 155 -14.21 0.16 7.25
N THR A 156 -13.75 0.83 6.18
CA THR A 156 -14.37 2.07 5.66
C THR A 156 -15.55 1.83 4.74
N LEU A 157 -15.72 0.61 4.23
CA LEU A 157 -16.79 0.32 3.28
C LEU A 157 -18.15 0.38 3.98
N PRO A 158 -19.16 1.04 3.38
CA PRO A 158 -20.49 1.18 3.97
C PRO A 158 -21.15 -0.20 4.17
N THR A 159 -20.91 -1.11 3.24
CA THR A 159 -21.23 -2.53 3.37
C THR A 159 -19.96 -3.30 3.69
N ARG A 160 -19.75 -3.61 4.98
CA ARG A 160 -18.68 -4.51 5.46
C ARG A 160 -18.99 -5.99 5.19
N PHE A 161 -20.02 -6.25 4.38
CA PHE A 161 -20.63 -7.55 4.27
C PHE A 161 -20.14 -8.29 3.03
N TYR A 162 -19.83 -9.56 3.24
CA TYR A 162 -20.26 -10.65 2.36
C TYR A 162 -21.71 -10.38 1.98
N ASN A 163 -21.97 -9.88 0.78
CA ASN A 163 -23.34 -9.79 0.35
C ASN A 163 -23.69 -11.15 -0.26
N PRO A 164 -24.43 -12.05 0.42
CA PRO A 164 -24.84 -13.31 -0.18
C PRO A 164 -25.71 -13.10 -1.43
N THR A 165 -26.38 -11.95 -1.57
CA THR A 165 -27.10 -11.61 -2.82
C THR A 165 -26.20 -11.10 -3.94
N ARG A 166 -24.92 -10.78 -3.65
CA ARG A 166 -23.83 -10.63 -4.63
C ARG A 166 -22.89 -11.83 -4.64
N LEU A 167 -23.35 -13.02 -4.21
CA LEU A 167 -22.72 -14.27 -4.64
C LEU A 167 -22.82 -14.26 -6.17
N MET A 168 -21.77 -13.79 -6.83
CA MET A 168 -21.73 -13.83 -8.28
C MET A 168 -21.67 -15.31 -8.65
N LYS A 169 -22.61 -15.77 -9.47
CA LYS A 169 -22.41 -17.03 -10.18
C LYS A 169 -21.28 -16.79 -11.16
N TYR A 170 -20.10 -17.40 -10.99
CA TYR A 170 -19.20 -17.88 -12.06
C TYR A 170 -17.96 -18.51 -11.38
N PRO A 171 -17.40 -19.65 -11.86
CA PRO A 171 -17.59 -20.29 -13.16
C PRO A 171 -18.46 -21.57 -13.14
N ALA A 172 -18.46 -22.32 -14.24
CA ALA A 172 -19.34 -23.44 -14.59
C ALA A 172 -19.42 -24.62 -13.57
N SER A 173 -18.71 -24.55 -12.44
CA SER A 173 -18.73 -25.52 -11.35
C SER A 173 -19.99 -25.46 -10.48
N GLY A 174 -20.73 -24.35 -10.50
CA GLY A 174 -21.92 -24.17 -9.66
C GLY A 174 -21.64 -23.71 -8.22
N GLU A 175 -20.37 -23.47 -7.89
CA GLU A 175 -19.93 -22.91 -6.60
C GLU A 175 -20.21 -21.40 -6.56
N ARG A 176 -20.56 -20.88 -5.38
CA ARG A 176 -20.83 -19.45 -5.18
C ARG A 176 -19.65 -18.77 -4.50
N GLU A 177 -19.09 -17.74 -5.11
CA GLU A 177 -18.00 -16.94 -4.53
C GLU A 177 -18.53 -15.66 -3.87
N SER A 178 -18.14 -15.44 -2.62
CA SER A 178 -18.25 -14.14 -1.93
C SER A 178 -16.84 -13.67 -1.55
N PHE A 179 -16.72 -12.48 -0.95
CA PHE A 179 -15.42 -11.97 -0.52
C PHE A 179 -15.34 -11.71 0.99
N HIS A 180 -14.29 -12.22 1.66
CA HIS A 180 -13.85 -11.81 3.00
C HIS A 180 -12.62 -10.90 2.85
N TYR A 181 -12.67 -9.63 3.26
CA TYR A 181 -11.53 -8.73 3.06
C TYR A 181 -11.07 -8.65 1.58
N GLY A 182 -11.97 -8.86 0.62
CA GLY A 182 -11.62 -8.95 -0.80
C GLY A 182 -10.94 -10.25 -1.22
N GLN A 183 -10.76 -11.23 -0.31
CA GLN A 183 -10.35 -12.60 -0.62
C GLN A 183 -11.55 -13.46 -0.97
N PRO A 184 -11.48 -14.34 -1.97
CA PRO A 184 -12.57 -15.24 -2.30
C PRO A 184 -12.88 -16.16 -1.11
N VAL A 185 -14.16 -16.33 -0.82
CA VAL A 185 -14.68 -17.33 0.10
C VAL A 185 -15.66 -18.21 -0.63
N GLN A 186 -15.67 -19.49 -0.23
CA GLN A 186 -16.43 -20.55 -0.88
C GLN A 186 -17.61 -20.94 -0.01
N ASP A 187 -18.71 -21.38 -0.61
CA ASP A 187 -19.85 -21.96 0.11
C ASP A 187 -19.63 -23.43 0.50
N THR A 188 -18.52 -24.03 0.06
CA THR A 188 -18.07 -25.36 0.46
C THR A 188 -16.60 -25.33 0.88
N PRO A 189 -16.11 -26.25 1.74
CA PRO A 189 -14.70 -26.32 2.11
C PRO A 189 -13.81 -26.96 1.02
N LYS A 190 -14.39 -27.33 -0.13
CA LYS A 190 -13.73 -28.16 -1.13
C LYS A 190 -12.65 -27.38 -1.87
N GLY A 191 -11.43 -27.88 -1.85
CA GLY A 191 -10.28 -27.22 -2.49
C GLY A 191 -9.48 -26.32 -1.54
N LEU A 192 -9.96 -26.14 -0.30
CA LEU A 192 -9.18 -25.51 0.76
C LEU A 192 -8.32 -26.54 1.49
N THR A 193 -7.11 -26.14 1.87
CA THR A 193 -6.16 -26.99 2.60
C THR A 193 -6.53 -27.08 4.08
N ASN A 194 -6.88 -25.95 4.69
CA ASN A 194 -7.28 -25.87 6.10
C ASN A 194 -8.51 -24.94 6.23
N PRO A 195 -9.71 -25.40 5.88
CA PRO A 195 -10.89 -24.55 5.83
C PRO A 195 -11.30 -24.06 7.23
N SER A 196 -11.64 -22.78 7.31
CA SER A 196 -12.25 -22.14 8.47
C SER A 196 -13.63 -21.60 8.13
N GLU A 197 -14.60 -21.94 8.98
CA GLU A 197 -15.98 -21.44 8.86
C GLU A 197 -16.07 -19.96 9.26
N ILE A 198 -16.74 -19.19 8.42
CA ILE A 198 -17.17 -17.84 8.69
C ILE A 198 -18.69 -17.78 8.55
N ARG A 199 -19.35 -17.31 9.60
CA ARG A 199 -20.80 -17.10 9.60
C ARG A 199 -21.10 -15.67 9.21
N THR A 200 -22.06 -15.48 8.32
CA THR A 200 -22.60 -14.14 8.05
C THR A 200 -23.24 -13.55 9.30
N LEU A 201 -23.33 -12.22 9.38
CA LEU A 201 -23.92 -11.50 10.51
C LEU A 201 -25.37 -11.96 10.82
N ASP A 202 -26.14 -12.29 9.78
CA ASP A 202 -27.51 -12.80 9.93
C ASP A 202 -27.57 -14.31 10.24
N GLY A 203 -26.42 -14.99 10.29
CA GLY A 203 -26.31 -16.43 10.53
C GLY A 203 -26.81 -17.33 9.40
N GLU A 204 -27.33 -16.76 8.31
CA GLU A 204 -27.98 -17.50 7.21
C GLU A 204 -27.00 -18.31 6.34
N PHE A 205 -25.74 -17.87 6.20
CA PHE A 205 -24.76 -18.53 5.35
C PHE A 205 -23.50 -18.90 6.12
N ILE A 206 -22.97 -20.09 5.82
CA ILE A 206 -21.65 -20.54 6.22
C ILE A 206 -20.76 -20.44 4.98
N LEU A 207 -19.68 -19.68 5.12
CA LEU A 207 -18.66 -19.52 4.09
C LEU A 207 -17.35 -20.10 4.63
N TYR A 208 -16.49 -20.54 3.72
CA TYR A 208 -15.21 -21.14 4.03
C TYR A 208 -14.09 -20.29 3.44
N VAL A 209 -13.03 -20.09 4.23
CA VAL A 209 -11.78 -19.45 3.84
C VAL A 209 -10.62 -20.29 4.37
N GLU A 210 -9.41 -20.13 3.83
CA GLU A 210 -8.22 -20.70 4.46
C GLU A 210 -8.05 -20.16 5.90
N HIS A 211 -7.78 -21.07 6.83
CA HIS A 211 -7.59 -20.73 8.24
C HIS A 211 -6.48 -19.70 8.43
N ASP A 212 -5.37 -19.85 7.72
CA ASP A 212 -4.20 -18.99 7.84
C ASP A 212 -4.52 -17.56 7.41
N GLU A 213 -5.32 -17.38 6.36
CA GLU A 213 -5.80 -16.07 5.90
C GLU A 213 -6.71 -15.42 6.97
N ARG A 214 -7.64 -16.19 7.53
CA ARG A 214 -8.50 -15.69 8.62
C ARG A 214 -7.67 -15.23 9.82
N VAL A 215 -6.70 -16.03 10.23
CA VAL A 215 -5.82 -15.71 11.37
C VAL A 215 -4.97 -14.48 11.05
N ALA A 216 -4.44 -14.36 9.83
CA ALA A 216 -3.67 -13.19 9.39
C ALA A 216 -4.50 -11.90 9.51
N PHE A 217 -5.76 -11.91 9.07
CA PHE A 217 -6.66 -10.76 9.24
C PHE A 217 -7.00 -10.46 10.70
N GLN A 218 -7.21 -11.48 11.53
CA GLN A 218 -7.46 -11.29 12.97
C GLN A 218 -6.27 -10.64 13.68
N VAL A 219 -5.05 -11.08 13.35
CA VAL A 219 -3.80 -10.48 13.85
C VAL A 219 -3.67 -9.05 13.35
N ALA A 220 -3.91 -8.81 12.06
CA ALA A 220 -3.86 -7.48 11.47
C ALA A 220 -4.85 -6.51 12.13
N GLU A 221 -6.10 -6.92 12.37
CA GLU A 221 -7.06 -6.10 13.10
C GLU A 221 -6.62 -5.76 14.52
N ALA A 222 -6.07 -6.74 15.25
CA ALA A 222 -5.57 -6.52 16.61
C ALA A 222 -4.42 -5.50 16.61
N ASP A 223 -3.49 -5.61 15.64
CA ASP A 223 -2.38 -4.66 15.51
C ASP A 223 -2.87 -3.28 15.06
N LEU A 224 -3.85 -3.19 14.15
CA LEU A 224 -4.48 -1.91 13.76
C LEU A 224 -5.10 -1.18 14.97
N ARG A 225 -5.68 -1.93 15.93
CA ARG A 225 -6.17 -1.35 17.20
C ARG A 225 -5.00 -0.89 18.07
N ALA A 226 -3.95 -1.69 18.20
CA ALA A 226 -2.75 -1.34 18.97
C ALA A 226 -2.04 -0.09 18.40
N LEU A 227 -2.07 0.08 17.09
CA LEU A 227 -1.54 1.26 16.38
C LEU A 227 -2.45 2.50 16.47
N GLY A 228 -3.65 2.39 17.07
CA GLY A 228 -4.62 3.49 17.15
C GLY A 228 -5.24 3.86 15.81
N LEU A 229 -5.15 2.98 14.80
CA LEU A 229 -5.74 3.18 13.46
C LEU A 229 -7.23 2.79 13.43
N THR A 230 -7.70 2.13 14.48
CA THR A 230 -9.11 1.82 14.70
C THR A 230 -9.51 2.17 16.12
N GLU A 231 -10.79 2.47 16.32
CA GLU A 231 -11.36 2.82 17.62
C GLU A 231 -12.67 2.07 17.87
N ALA A 232 -13.01 1.87 19.15
CA ALA A 232 -14.22 1.19 19.54
C ALA A 232 -15.45 2.09 19.34
N ASP A 233 -16.42 1.59 18.59
CA ASP A 233 -17.77 2.13 18.49
C ASP A 233 -18.65 1.36 19.48
N TYR A 234 -19.27 2.08 20.41
CA TYR A 234 -19.99 1.48 21.54
C TYR A 234 -21.48 1.41 21.26
N LYS A 235 -22.15 0.36 21.74
CA LYS A 235 -23.60 0.21 21.58
C LYS A 235 -24.32 1.42 22.18
N ILE A 236 -25.34 1.92 21.48
CA ILE A 236 -26.18 3.01 22.00
C ILE A 236 -27.38 2.39 22.68
N GLU A 237 -27.39 2.44 24.02
CA GLU A 237 -28.54 2.01 24.82
C GLU A 237 -29.59 3.11 24.83
N THR A 238 -30.82 2.72 24.55
CA THR A 238 -31.99 3.59 24.66
C THR A 238 -32.76 3.22 25.92
N TYR A 239 -33.03 4.20 26.78
CA TYR A 239 -33.74 3.99 28.05
C TYR A 239 -34.74 5.12 28.32
N GLU A 240 -35.77 4.84 29.12
CA GLU A 240 -36.81 5.81 29.45
C GLU A 240 -36.53 6.50 30.78
N VAL A 241 -36.72 7.83 30.80
CA VAL A 241 -36.70 8.65 32.01
C VAL A 241 -38.00 9.46 32.04
N GLY A 242 -38.99 8.95 32.76
CA GLY A 242 -40.36 9.46 32.71
C GLY A 242 -40.98 9.21 31.34
N LYS A 243 -41.50 10.26 30.68
CA LYS A 243 -42.05 10.17 29.30
C LYS A 243 -41.01 10.48 28.21
N LYS A 244 -39.73 10.56 28.55
CA LYS A 244 -38.66 10.93 27.60
C LYS A 244 -37.74 9.75 27.37
N THR A 245 -37.53 9.43 26.09
CA THR A 245 -36.49 8.50 25.64
C THR A 245 -35.13 9.18 25.65
N ARG A 246 -34.13 8.57 26.29
CA ARG A 246 -32.74 9.02 26.32
C ARG A 246 -31.83 7.97 25.70
N LYS A 247 -30.71 8.42 25.15
CA LYS A 247 -29.65 7.57 24.61
C LYS A 247 -28.39 7.73 25.46
N ARG A 248 -27.67 6.64 25.74
CA ARG A 248 -26.33 6.66 26.33
C ARG A 248 -25.42 5.69 25.58
N LYS A 249 -24.11 5.94 25.59
CA LYS A 249 -23.13 4.93 25.17
C LYS A 249 -23.07 3.83 26.24
N SER A 250 -23.18 2.58 25.81
CA SER A 250 -22.94 1.40 26.63
C SER A 250 -21.45 1.23 26.90
N SER A 251 -21.10 0.42 27.90
CA SER A 251 -19.74 -0.11 28.05
C SER A 251 -19.45 -1.25 27.05
N GLU A 252 -20.48 -1.81 26.42
CA GLU A 252 -20.33 -2.86 25.42
C GLU A 252 -19.88 -2.26 24.08
N VAL A 253 -18.75 -2.78 23.56
CA VAL A 253 -18.27 -2.45 22.21
C VAL A 253 -19.20 -3.11 21.20
N ASP A 254 -19.79 -2.30 20.33
CA ASP A 254 -20.60 -2.79 19.20
C ASP A 254 -19.69 -3.33 18.09
N ARG A 255 -18.71 -2.52 17.70
CA ARG A 255 -17.78 -2.81 16.62
C ARG A 255 -16.55 -1.92 16.70
N TYR A 256 -15.55 -2.19 15.87
CA TYR A 256 -14.46 -1.25 15.63
C TYR A 256 -14.71 -0.46 14.33
N VAL A 257 -14.34 0.81 14.34
CA VAL A 257 -14.38 1.72 13.19
C VAL A 257 -12.98 2.28 12.93
N VAL A 258 -12.73 2.76 11.72
CA VAL A 258 -11.46 3.40 11.39
C VAL A 258 -11.38 4.73 12.15
N SER A 259 -10.27 4.96 12.88
CA SER A 259 -10.07 6.18 13.65
C SER A 259 -9.75 7.37 12.72
N GLN A 260 -9.70 8.59 13.27
CA GLN A 260 -9.25 9.76 12.49
C GLN A 260 -7.82 9.57 11.95
N LEU A 261 -6.92 8.97 12.74
CA LEU A 261 -5.57 8.65 12.28
C LEU A 261 -5.60 7.61 11.15
N GLY A 262 -6.44 6.58 11.26
CA GLY A 262 -6.62 5.57 10.22
C GLY A 262 -7.16 6.15 8.91
N LEU A 263 -8.17 7.03 8.98
CA LEU A 263 -8.72 7.72 7.80
C LEU A 263 -7.69 8.62 7.14
N HIS A 264 -6.92 9.35 7.95
CA HIS A 264 -5.84 10.19 7.47
C HIS A 264 -4.74 9.37 6.79
N LEU A 265 -4.33 8.25 7.38
CA LEU A 265 -3.37 7.32 6.78
C LEU A 265 -3.88 6.75 5.44
N LEU A 266 -5.14 6.31 5.37
CA LEU A 266 -5.75 5.82 4.11
C LEU A 266 -5.72 6.90 3.01
N SER A 267 -6.14 8.12 3.34
CA SER A 267 -6.07 9.26 2.43
C SER A 267 -4.64 9.52 1.94
N TYR A 268 -3.66 9.41 2.84
CA TYR A 268 -2.24 9.56 2.53
C TYR A 268 -1.67 8.41 1.68
N MET A 269 -2.25 7.21 1.73
CA MET A 269 -1.95 6.10 0.83
C MET A 269 -2.68 6.21 -0.52
N GLY A 270 -3.44 7.29 -0.77
CA GLY A 270 -4.26 7.43 -1.98
C GLY A 270 -5.55 6.61 -1.97
N ILE A 271 -5.93 6.05 -0.82
CA ILE A 271 -7.11 5.22 -0.67
C ILE A 271 -8.29 6.07 -0.19
N THR A 272 -9.37 6.08 -0.96
CA THR A 272 -10.57 6.86 -0.62
C THR A 272 -11.52 6.02 0.23
N ALA A 273 -11.81 6.49 1.45
CA ALA A 273 -12.74 5.82 2.36
C ALA A 273 -14.13 5.63 1.71
N GLY A 274 -14.68 4.43 1.84
CA GLY A 274 -16.01 4.09 1.32
C GLY A 274 -16.07 3.79 -0.18
N GLN A 275 -14.97 3.94 -0.92
CA GLN A 275 -14.87 3.45 -2.31
C GLN A 275 -14.31 2.03 -2.31
N PRO A 276 -14.84 1.11 -3.15
CA PRO A 276 -14.16 -0.16 -3.36
C PRO A 276 -12.74 0.13 -3.88
N MET A 277 -11.77 -0.68 -3.46
CA MET A 277 -10.46 -0.63 -4.11
C MET A 277 -10.67 -0.96 -5.59
N PRO A 278 -9.95 -0.32 -6.52
CA PRO A 278 -9.94 -0.77 -7.90
C PRO A 278 -9.69 -2.28 -7.88
N SER A 279 -10.59 -3.06 -8.47
CA SER A 279 -10.34 -4.49 -8.63
C SER A 279 -9.00 -4.61 -9.34
N GLU A 280 -8.13 -5.48 -8.83
CA GLU A 280 -7.17 -6.10 -9.72
C GLU A 280 -8.03 -6.85 -10.72
N ASP A 281 -8.35 -6.22 -11.84
CA ASP A 281 -8.93 -6.94 -12.96
C ASP A 281 -7.94 -8.08 -13.23
N PRO A 282 -8.38 -9.35 -13.16
CA PRO A 282 -7.51 -10.46 -13.49
C PRO A 282 -7.11 -10.27 -14.95
N ALA A 283 -5.85 -9.85 -15.17
CA ALA A 283 -5.22 -9.83 -16.47
C ALA A 283 -5.06 -11.25 -17.03
#